data_AF-A0AA90EEG9-F1
#
_entry.id   AF-A0AA90EEG9-F1
#
_cell.length_a   1.000
_cell.length_b   1.000
_cell.length_c   1.000
_cell.angle_alpha   90.00
_cell.angle_beta   90.00
_cell.angle_gamma   90.00
#
_symmetry.space_group_name_H-M   'P 1'
#
loop_
_entity.id
_entity.type
_entity.pdbx_description
1 polymer ?
#
loop_
_entity_poly.entity_id
_entity_poly.type
_entity_poly.pdbx_seq_one_letter_code
_entity_poly.pdbx_strand_id
1 'polypeptide(L)'
;MILRTSKVKFLKVHSVGISSALQIGDAEEQFLKAKVLAVQRYLSLFYGNEGSFKQDDFQLFRQPIPHLLPETGVCSAFFHEIPFIRVRAIKINGVSSSSVAQIGSTHRINADSRVKHIRKLPPARNSQ
;
A
#
# COMPACT_ATOMS: atom_id res chain seq x y z
N MET A 1 16.73 -27.99 -3.88
CA MET A 1 15.43 -27.36 -4.23
C MET A 1 15.72 -26.13 -5.08
N ILE A 2 15.15 -26.01 -6.28
CA ILE A 2 15.44 -24.87 -7.16
C ILE A 2 14.60 -23.67 -6.69
N LEU A 3 15.23 -22.50 -6.54
CA LEU A 3 14.54 -21.27 -6.17
C LEU A 3 13.62 -20.81 -7.31
N ARG A 4 12.36 -20.44 -6.97
CA ARG A 4 11.43 -19.87 -7.93
C ARG A 4 11.93 -18.49 -8.39
N THR A 5 12.18 -18.35 -9.68
CA THR A 5 12.75 -17.14 -10.28
C THR A 5 11.71 -16.42 -11.16
N SER A 6 11.54 -15.12 -10.96
CA SER A 6 10.72 -14.26 -11.81
C SER A 6 11.54 -13.74 -13.00
N LYS A 7 11.16 -14.13 -14.22
CA LYS A 7 11.79 -13.71 -15.48
C LYS A 7 10.89 -12.72 -16.19
N VAL A 8 11.17 -11.42 -16.03
CA VAL A 8 10.42 -10.33 -16.66
C VAL A 8 11.23 -9.77 -17.83
N LYS A 9 10.67 -9.78 -19.04
CA LYS A 9 11.40 -9.31 -20.24
C LYS A 9 11.37 -7.78 -20.38
N PHE A 10 10.25 -7.15 -20.05
CA PHE A 10 10.11 -5.69 -20.09
C PHE A 10 9.41 -5.18 -18.83
N LEU A 11 9.97 -4.14 -18.22
CA LEU A 11 9.36 -3.41 -17.12
C LEU A 11 9.31 -1.92 -17.48
N LYS A 12 8.12 -1.33 -17.42
CA LYS A 12 7.92 0.11 -17.58
C LYS A 12 7.18 0.64 -16.38
N VAL A 13 7.82 1.53 -15.62
CA VAL A 13 7.22 2.25 -14.49
C VAL A 13 7.22 3.72 -14.82
N HIS A 14 6.03 4.32 -14.82
CA HIS A 14 5.86 5.73 -15.18
C HIS A 14 6.22 6.68 -14.02
N SER A 15 5.88 6.32 -12.78
CA SER A 15 6.25 7.10 -11.61
C SER A 15 6.40 6.23 -10.36
N VAL A 16 7.33 6.62 -9.49
CA VAL A 16 7.42 6.13 -8.11
C VAL A 16 7.38 7.37 -7.23
N GLY A 17 6.38 7.43 -6.35
CA GLY A 17 5.99 8.59 -5.58
C GLY A 17 6.18 8.39 -4.08
N ILE A 18 5.25 8.94 -3.31
CA ILE A 18 5.39 9.19 -1.88
C ILE A 18 5.80 7.94 -1.12
N SER A 19 7.01 7.98 -0.52
CA SER A 19 7.59 6.93 0.31
C SER A 19 7.49 5.52 -0.28
N SER A 20 7.56 5.42 -1.61
CA SER A 20 7.32 4.16 -2.33
C SER A 20 8.60 3.64 -2.98
N ALA A 21 8.65 2.34 -3.26
CA ALA A 21 9.81 1.73 -3.88
C ALA A 21 9.46 0.79 -5.04
N LEU A 22 10.37 0.71 -5.99
CA LEU A 22 10.41 -0.35 -7.00
C LEU A 22 11.52 -1.32 -6.60
N GLN A 23 11.18 -2.57 -6.32
CA GLN A 23 12.13 -3.58 -5.89
C GLN A 23 12.30 -4.67 -6.96
N ILE A 24 13.53 -4.89 -7.39
CA ILE A 24 13.87 -6.00 -8.30
C ILE A 24 14.82 -6.92 -7.53
N GLY A 25 14.38 -8.15 -7.31
CA GLY A 25 15.03 -9.11 -6.43
C GLY A 25 14.17 -9.47 -5.23
N ASP A 26 14.75 -10.31 -4.38
CA ASP A 26 14.07 -10.87 -3.23
C ASP A 26 14.19 -9.93 -2.01
N ALA A 27 13.25 -10.05 -1.08
CA ALA A 27 13.25 -9.35 0.19
C ALA A 27 13.00 -10.34 1.33
N GLU A 28 13.58 -10.08 2.50
CA GLU A 28 13.18 -10.81 3.70
C GLU A 28 11.86 -10.24 4.22
N GLU A 29 11.86 -8.93 4.52
CA GLU A 29 10.71 -8.27 5.13
C GLU A 29 10.39 -6.93 4.47
N GLN A 30 9.10 -6.63 4.35
CA GLN A 30 8.60 -5.34 3.89
C GLN A 30 7.61 -4.77 4.89
N PHE A 31 7.93 -3.60 5.44
CA PHE A 31 7.07 -2.85 6.36
C PHE A 31 6.53 -1.60 5.68
N LEU A 32 5.24 -1.61 5.39
CA LEU A 32 4.56 -0.54 4.65
C LEU A 32 3.54 0.12 5.56
N LYS A 33 3.67 1.43 5.81
CA LYS A 33 2.75 2.16 6.68
C LYS A 33 2.30 3.46 6.04
N ALA A 34 1.00 3.65 5.90
CA ALA A 34 0.39 4.86 5.37
C ALA A 34 -0.72 5.36 6.31
N LYS A 35 -0.66 6.63 6.69
CA LYS A 35 -1.76 7.35 7.35
C LYS A 35 -2.11 8.55 6.49
N VAL A 36 -3.34 8.58 5.98
CA VAL A 36 -3.78 9.58 5.01
C VAL A 36 -5.03 10.25 5.54
N LEU A 37 -4.98 11.58 5.65
CA LEU A 37 -6.13 12.43 5.91
C LEU A 37 -6.43 13.22 4.63
N ALA A 38 -7.52 12.89 3.96
CA ALA A 38 -7.89 13.45 2.68
C ALA A 38 -9.12 14.37 2.85
N VAL A 39 -8.87 15.68 2.93
CA VAL A 39 -9.93 16.69 3.07
C VAL A 39 -10.28 17.24 1.69
N GLN A 40 -11.49 16.96 1.23
CA GLN A 40 -12.06 17.52 0.01
C GLN A 40 -13.04 18.63 0.37
N ARG A 41 -12.86 19.81 -0.21
CA ARG A 41 -13.74 20.97 -0.01
C ARG A 41 -14.57 21.23 -1.27
N TYR A 42 -15.69 21.92 -1.13
CA TYR A 42 -16.48 22.38 -2.27
C TYR A 42 -15.66 23.34 -3.16
N LEU A 43 -14.83 24.19 -2.54
CA LEU A 43 -13.85 25.03 -3.20
C LEU A 43 -12.45 24.53 -2.85
N SER A 44 -11.62 24.27 -3.86
CA SER A 44 -10.27 23.69 -3.73
C SER A 44 -9.24 24.65 -3.12
N LEU A 45 -9.46 25.03 -1.86
CA LEU A 45 -8.54 25.85 -1.07
C LEU A 45 -7.69 24.96 -0.16
N PHE A 46 -6.37 25.10 -0.29
CA PHE A 46 -5.35 24.41 0.49
C PHE A 46 -4.75 25.40 1.48
N TYR A 47 -4.95 25.17 2.77
CA TYR A 47 -4.54 26.03 3.86
C TYR A 47 -3.28 25.52 4.59
N GLY A 48 -2.80 24.30 4.25
CA GLY A 48 -1.65 23.67 4.89
C GLY A 48 -1.88 23.19 6.32
N ASN A 49 -3.06 23.45 6.88
CA ASN A 49 -3.50 23.07 8.23
C ASN A 49 -4.85 22.33 8.21
N GLU A 50 -5.10 21.55 7.15
CA GLU A 50 -6.41 20.95 6.86
C GLU A 50 -6.91 19.97 7.92
N GLY A 51 -6.02 19.45 8.76
CA GLY A 51 -6.38 18.66 9.93
C GLY A 51 -5.17 18.15 10.68
N SER A 52 -5.44 17.50 11.81
CA SER A 52 -4.42 16.86 12.63
C SER A 52 -4.66 15.35 12.69
N PHE A 53 -3.59 14.58 12.86
CA PHE A 53 -3.67 13.14 13.18
C PHE A 53 -3.86 12.91 14.70
N LYS A 54 -4.35 13.93 15.43
CA LYS A 54 -4.60 13.83 16.87
C LYS A 54 -5.68 12.78 17.15
N GLN A 55 -5.56 12.15 18.31
CA GLN A 55 -6.46 11.07 18.72
C GLN A 55 -7.89 11.54 18.85
N ASP A 56 -8.07 12.75 19.37
CA ASP A 56 -9.37 13.36 19.63
C ASP A 56 -10.15 13.58 18.32
N ASP A 57 -9.43 13.79 17.22
CA ASP A 57 -10.03 14.01 15.91
C ASP A 57 -10.39 12.68 15.21
N PHE A 58 -9.51 11.67 15.26
CA PHE A 58 -9.71 10.40 14.54
C PHE A 58 -9.12 9.17 15.24
N GLN A 59 -9.97 8.37 15.90
CA GLN A 59 -9.57 7.08 16.51
C GLN A 59 -9.00 6.07 15.49
N LEU A 60 -9.41 6.16 14.23
CA LEU A 60 -8.95 5.29 13.14
C LEU A 60 -7.42 5.20 13.08
N PHE A 61 -6.68 6.28 13.35
CA PHE A 61 -5.22 6.29 13.23
C PHE A 61 -4.47 5.62 14.39
N ARG A 62 -5.17 5.22 15.45
CA ARG A 62 -4.59 4.57 16.65
C ARG A 62 -5.19 3.21 16.97
N GLN A 63 -6.31 2.82 16.34
CA GLN A 63 -6.91 1.52 16.55
C GLN A 63 -5.90 0.39 16.25
N PRO A 64 -5.70 -0.59 17.15
CA PRO A 64 -4.82 -1.71 16.88
C PRO A 64 -5.28 -2.50 15.64
N ILE A 65 -4.33 -3.03 14.88
CA ILE A 65 -4.63 -3.91 13.75
C ILE A 65 -5.07 -5.26 14.34
N PRO A 66 -6.19 -5.84 13.89
CA PRO A 66 -6.51 -7.21 14.26
C PRO A 66 -5.44 -8.13 13.69
N HIS A 67 -4.69 -8.79 14.58
CA HIS A 67 -3.76 -9.82 14.19
C HIS A 67 -4.53 -11.14 14.03
N LEU A 68 -4.23 -11.88 12.97
CA LEU A 68 -4.68 -13.26 12.84
C LEU A 68 -4.14 -14.04 14.03
N LEU A 69 -4.94 -14.97 14.55
CA LEU A 69 -4.46 -15.95 15.52
C LEU A 69 -3.24 -16.67 14.92
N PRO A 70 -2.25 -17.08 15.75
CA PRO A 70 -1.10 -17.83 15.27
C PRO A 70 -1.55 -19.00 14.39
N GLU A 71 -0.83 -19.25 13.29
CA GLU A 71 -1.16 -20.35 12.38
C GLU A 71 -1.35 -21.66 13.16
N THR A 72 -2.53 -22.25 13.03
CA THR A 72 -2.75 -23.65 13.41
C THR A 72 -1.87 -24.50 12.51
N GLY A 73 -1.07 -25.42 13.09
CA GLY A 73 0.08 -26.10 12.48
C GLY A 73 -0.14 -26.94 11.21
N VAL A 74 -0.64 -26.31 10.14
CA VAL A 74 -0.78 -26.91 8.81
C VAL A 74 0.52 -26.69 8.05
N CYS A 75 1.34 -27.72 7.96
CA CYS A 75 2.52 -27.72 7.12
C CYS A 75 2.14 -27.99 5.66
N SER A 76 2.46 -27.06 4.77
CA SER A 76 2.32 -27.24 3.32
C SER A 76 3.70 -27.34 2.67
N ALA A 77 3.87 -28.28 1.73
CA ALA A 77 5.07 -28.41 0.92
C ALA A 77 4.72 -28.13 -0.55
N PHE A 78 5.50 -27.27 -1.20
CA PHE A 78 5.29 -26.88 -2.59
C PHE A 78 6.44 -27.39 -3.46
N PHE A 79 6.10 -28.06 -4.57
CA PHE A 79 7.05 -28.46 -5.60
C PHE A 79 6.78 -27.69 -6.88
N HIS A 80 7.79 -26.98 -7.38
CA HIS A 80 7.70 -26.20 -8.60
C HIS A 80 8.46 -26.93 -9.72
N GLU A 81 7.76 -27.74 -10.51
CA GLU A 81 8.35 -28.46 -11.66
C GLU A 81 9.11 -27.52 -12.61
N ILE A 82 8.53 -26.35 -12.85
CA ILE A 82 9.13 -25.28 -13.64
C ILE A 82 9.25 -24.04 -12.74
N PRO A 83 10.41 -23.80 -12.10
CA PRO A 83 10.60 -22.73 -11.12
C PRO A 83 10.81 -21.37 -11.79
N PHE A 84 10.16 -21.12 -12.93
CA PHE A 84 10.27 -19.89 -13.71
C PHE A 84 8.91 -19.28 -13.96
N ILE A 85 8.66 -18.12 -13.35
CA ILE A 85 7.52 -17.29 -13.72
C ILE A 85 7.97 -16.38 -14.85
N ARG A 86 7.48 -16.63 -16.06
CA ARG A 86 7.85 -15.85 -17.26
C ARG A 86 6.79 -14.80 -17.54
N VAL A 87 7.18 -13.53 -17.46
CA VAL A 87 6.31 -12.39 -17.75
C VAL A 87 6.92 -11.61 -18.90
N ARG A 88 6.16 -11.40 -19.99
CA ARG A 88 6.67 -10.66 -21.14
C ARG A 88 6.85 -9.18 -20.83
N ALA A 89 5.84 -8.52 -20.29
CA ALA A 89 5.88 -7.10 -20.04
C ALA A 89 5.03 -6.73 -18.82
N ILE A 90 5.55 -5.83 -18.00
CA ILE A 90 4.86 -5.20 -16.88
C ILE A 90 4.85 -3.69 -17.14
N LYS A 91 3.67 -3.08 -17.08
CA LYS A 91 3.51 -1.62 -17.16
C LYS A 91 2.81 -1.12 -15.89
N ILE A 92 3.47 -0.24 -15.16
CA ILE A 92 2.97 0.38 -13.93
C ILE A 92 2.85 1.88 -14.15
N ASN A 93 1.67 2.44 -13.91
CA ASN A 93 1.42 3.88 -14.06
C ASN A 93 2.00 4.70 -12.88
N GLY A 94 1.97 4.14 -11.67
CA GLY A 94 2.48 4.81 -10.49
C GLY A 94 2.53 3.87 -9.30
N VAL A 95 3.56 4.01 -8.47
CA VAL A 95 3.67 3.38 -7.15
C VAL A 95 3.74 4.51 -6.13
N SER A 96 2.79 4.62 -5.20
CA SER A 96 2.71 5.78 -4.28
C SER A 96 2.12 5.38 -2.92
N SER A 97 2.29 6.25 -1.92
CA SER A 97 1.72 6.12 -0.57
C SER A 97 2.22 4.90 0.20
N SER A 98 3.53 4.85 0.44
CA SER A 98 4.17 3.75 1.18
C SER A 98 3.89 2.38 0.56
N SER A 99 3.99 2.28 -0.77
CA SER A 99 3.79 1.01 -1.49
C SER A 99 5.06 0.54 -2.20
N VAL A 100 5.12 -0.77 -2.46
CA VAL A 100 6.24 -1.39 -3.16
C VAL A 100 5.74 -2.19 -4.34
N ALA A 101 6.31 -1.96 -5.52
CA ALA A 101 6.17 -2.85 -6.66
C ALA A 101 7.40 -3.75 -6.71
N GLN A 102 7.22 -5.07 -6.57
CA GLN A 102 8.34 -6.00 -6.52
C GLN A 102 8.32 -7.05 -7.63
N ILE A 103 9.50 -7.32 -8.20
CA ILE A 103 9.77 -8.50 -9.04
C ILE A 103 10.76 -9.38 -8.29
N GLY A 104 10.25 -10.42 -7.63
CA GLY A 104 11.04 -11.34 -6.80
C GLY A 104 10.14 -12.06 -5.80
N SER A 105 10.74 -12.57 -4.74
CA SER A 105 10.06 -13.22 -3.62
C SER A 105 10.23 -12.40 -2.34
N THR A 106 9.21 -12.41 -1.48
CA THR A 106 9.31 -11.83 -0.13
C THR A 106 8.81 -12.81 0.90
N HIS A 107 9.57 -12.98 1.98
CA HIS A 107 9.17 -13.89 3.05
C HIS A 107 8.01 -13.32 3.88
N ARG A 108 8.13 -12.07 4.33
CA ARG A 108 7.11 -11.43 5.17
C ARG A 108 6.76 -10.01 4.69
N ILE A 109 5.47 -9.75 4.53
CA ILE A 109 4.95 -8.40 4.23
C ILE A 109 4.02 -7.99 5.36
N ASN A 110 4.30 -6.84 5.98
CA ASN A 110 3.44 -6.21 6.96
C ASN A 110 3.07 -4.81 6.46
N ALA A 111 1.83 -4.67 6.00
CA ALA A 111 1.30 -3.44 5.43
C ALA A 111 0.10 -2.92 6.23
N ASP A 112 0.15 -1.66 6.67
CA ASP A 112 -0.96 -0.94 7.32
C ASP A 112 -1.27 0.34 6.55
N SER A 113 -2.50 0.48 6.09
CA SER A 113 -2.98 1.70 5.43
C SER A 113 -4.27 2.18 6.10
N ARG A 114 -4.24 3.43 6.57
CA ARG A 114 -5.36 4.09 7.24
C ARG A 114 -5.68 5.36 6.51
N VAL A 115 -6.87 5.42 5.92
CA VAL A 115 -7.30 6.55 5.11
C VAL A 115 -8.61 7.10 5.66
N LYS A 116 -8.64 8.40 5.96
CA LYS A 116 -9.86 9.12 6.34
C LYS A 116 -10.16 10.19 5.31
N HIS A 117 -11.26 10.01 4.57
CA HIS A 117 -11.79 11.04 3.68
C HIS A 117 -12.80 11.92 4.44
N ILE A 118 -12.69 13.24 4.24
CA ILE A 118 -13.63 14.23 4.79
C ILE A 118 -14.09 15.12 3.65
N ARG A 119 -15.39 15.21 3.43
CA ARG A 119 -15.97 16.08 2.42
C ARG A 119 -16.67 17.28 3.08
N LYS A 120 -16.21 18.50 2.79
CA LYS A 120 -16.87 19.75 3.19
C LYS A 120 -17.83 20.18 2.08
N LEU A 121 -19.11 20.08 2.36
CA LEU A 121 -20.19 20.47 1.45
C LEU A 121 -20.42 21.99 1.51
N PRO A 122 -20.98 22.61 0.45
CA PRO A 122 -21.41 23.99 0.50
C PRO A 122 -22.54 24.18 1.52
N PRO A 123 -22.74 25.39 2.07
CA PRO A 123 -23.87 25.68 2.94
C PRO A 123 -25.19 25.38 2.25
N ALA A 124 -26.16 24.84 2.99
CA ALA A 124 -27.50 24.59 2.47
C ALA A 124 -28.19 25.92 2.13
N ARG A 125 -28.94 25.95 1.04
CA ARG A 125 -29.57 27.17 0.48
C ARG A 125 -30.63 27.82 1.39
N ASN A 126 -30.97 27.21 2.53
CA ASN A 126 -32.11 27.59 3.38
C ASN A 126 -31.69 28.13 4.77
N SER A 127 -30.52 28.74 4.88
CA SER A 127 -30.10 29.45 6.11
C SER A 127 -29.86 30.92 5.81
N GLN A 128 -30.94 31.63 5.48
CA GLN A 128 -31.11 33.07 5.56
C GLN A 128 -32.41 33.37 6.29
#